data_AF-A0A5K1ABF8-F1
#
_entry.id   AF-A0A5K1ABF8-F1
#
_cell.length_a   1.000
_cell.length_b   1.000
_cell.length_c   1.000
_cell.angle_alpha   90.00
_cell.angle_beta   90.00
_cell.angle_gamma   90.00
#
_symmetry.space_group_name_H-M   'P 1'
#
loop_
_entity.id
_entity.type
_entity.pdbx_description
1 polymer ?
#
loop_
_entity_poly.entity_id
_entity_poly.type
_entity_poly.pdbx_seq_one_letter_code
_entity_poly.pdbx_strand_id
1 'polypeptide(L)'
;LVLQGKLAKEGRWQEYQQGAEGYICSCIQKGSFNIRRTPGGLLWWQDGNNLQYTSAATFILVAYAGYLASAGGAPPLQCPGGAAKPTELVHFARSQ
;
A
#
# COMPACT_ATOMS: atom_id res chain seq x y z
N LEU A 1 -2.15 -11.55 8.77
CA LEU A 1 -3.23 -12.40 9.30
C LEU A 1 -4.05 -13.04 8.19
N VAL A 2 -4.85 -12.28 7.41
CA VAL A 2 -5.61 -12.86 6.28
C VAL A 2 -4.69 -13.45 5.22
N LEU A 3 -3.70 -12.68 4.74
CA LEU A 3 -2.70 -13.14 3.77
C LEU A 3 -1.76 -14.25 4.28
N GLN A 4 -1.71 -14.44 5.60
CA GLN A 4 -0.91 -15.49 6.24
C GLN A 4 -1.75 -16.75 6.52
N GLY A 5 -2.99 -16.80 6.03
CA GLY A 5 -3.93 -17.91 6.27
C GLY A 5 -4.40 -18.03 7.72
N LYS A 6 -4.08 -17.06 8.59
CA LYS A 6 -4.46 -17.07 10.01
C LYS A 6 -5.89 -16.56 10.24
N LEU A 7 -6.47 -15.86 9.28
CA LEU A 7 -7.86 -15.40 9.29
C LEU A 7 -8.51 -15.76 7.96
N ALA A 8 -9.79 -16.11 8.00
CA ALA A 8 -10.57 -16.39 6.80
C ALA A 8 -10.72 -15.14 5.93
N LYS A 9 -10.72 -15.32 4.61
CA LYS A 9 -10.91 -14.26 3.63
C LYS A 9 -12.41 -14.07 3.36
N GLU A 10 -13.15 -13.71 4.41
CA GLU A 10 -14.60 -13.54 4.36
C GLU A 10 -15.08 -12.45 5.34
N GLY A 11 -16.26 -11.92 5.08
CA GLY A 11 -16.89 -10.87 5.87
C GLY A 11 -15.96 -9.67 6.14
N ARG A 12 -15.94 -9.20 7.39
CA ARG A 12 -15.17 -8.01 7.80
C ARG A 12 -13.67 -8.11 7.53
N TRP A 13 -13.09 -9.30 7.58
CA TRP A 13 -11.65 -9.47 7.33
C TRP A 13 -11.28 -9.23 5.87
N GLN A 14 -12.16 -9.65 4.96
CA GLN A 14 -12.02 -9.37 3.54
C GLN A 14 -12.21 -7.88 3.25
N GLU A 15 -13.16 -7.21 3.90
CA GLU A 15 -13.36 -5.77 3.77
C GLU A 15 -12.12 -4.97 4.23
N TYR A 16 -11.55 -5.31 5.40
CA TYR A 16 -10.32 -4.68 5.87
C TYR A 16 -9.14 -4.92 4.93
N GLN A 17 -9.03 -6.13 4.37
CA GLN A 17 -8.01 -6.45 3.37
C GLN A 17 -8.18 -5.56 2.13
N GLN A 18 -9.39 -5.49 1.56
CA GLN A 18 -9.66 -4.70 0.36
C GLN A 18 -9.41 -3.20 0.59
N GLY A 19 -9.82 -2.67 1.75
CA GLY A 19 -9.57 -1.27 2.10
C GLY A 19 -8.08 -0.95 2.22
N ALA A 20 -7.30 -1.82 2.89
CA ALA A 20 -5.86 -1.67 3.01
C ALA A 20 -5.15 -1.76 1.65
N GLU A 21 -5.50 -2.75 0.85
CA GLU A 21 -4.94 -2.97 -0.49
C GLU A 21 -5.27 -1.82 -1.44
N GLY A 22 -6.50 -1.34 -1.44
CA GLY A 22 -6.92 -0.16 -2.20
C GLY A 22 -6.12 1.08 -1.83
N TYR A 23 -5.96 1.36 -0.54
CA TYR A 23 -5.15 2.49 -0.06
C TYR A 23 -3.68 2.39 -0.51
N ILE A 24 -3.08 1.20 -0.41
CA ILE A 24 -1.71 0.95 -0.86
C ILE A 24 -1.57 1.17 -2.37
N CYS A 25 -2.50 0.64 -3.16
CA CYS A 25 -2.53 0.85 -4.61
C CYS A 25 -2.62 2.33 -4.96
N SER A 26 -3.48 3.09 -4.27
CA SER A 26 -3.60 4.55 -4.44
C SER A 26 -2.32 5.31 -4.11
N CYS A 27 -1.57 4.88 -3.08
CA CYS A 27 -0.29 5.49 -2.73
C CYS A 27 0.75 5.29 -3.84
N ILE A 28 0.90 4.07 -4.35
CA ILE A 28 1.90 3.73 -5.39
C ILE A 28 1.51 4.13 -6.82
N GLN A 29 0.42 4.89 -6.98
CA GLN A 29 -0.13 5.36 -8.26
C GLN A 29 -0.66 4.25 -9.17
N LYS A 30 -1.11 3.13 -8.58
CA LYS A 30 -1.76 2.02 -9.28
C LYS A 30 -3.23 1.84 -8.87
N GLY A 31 -3.79 2.74 -8.06
CA GLY A 31 -5.19 2.71 -7.65
C GLY A 31 -6.13 3.33 -8.71
N SER A 32 -7.43 3.14 -8.52
CA SER A 32 -8.44 3.84 -9.33
C SER A 32 -8.49 5.34 -9.00
N PHE A 33 -8.17 5.70 -7.75
CA PHE A 33 -8.07 7.08 -7.28
C PHE A 33 -6.74 7.23 -6.52
N ASN A 34 -5.75 7.82 -7.17
CA ASN A 34 -4.40 7.92 -6.63
C ASN A 34 -4.25 9.10 -5.66
N ILE A 35 -3.40 8.92 -4.64
CA ILE A 35 -3.02 10.02 -3.75
C ILE A 35 -2.22 11.04 -4.57
N ARG A 36 -2.54 12.32 -4.42
CA ARG A 36 -1.85 13.40 -5.15
C ARG A 36 -0.36 13.42 -4.79
N ARG A 37 0.47 13.81 -5.76
CA ARG A 37 1.89 14.08 -5.55
C ARG A 37 2.21 15.56 -5.78
N THR A 38 3.19 16.07 -5.04
CA THR A 38 3.81 17.36 -5.36
C THR A 38 4.59 17.25 -6.67
N PRO A 39 4.99 18.37 -7.31
CA PRO A 39 5.88 18.33 -8.47
C PRO A 39 7.21 17.60 -8.21
N GLY A 40 7.68 17.57 -6.95
CA GLY A 40 8.86 16.82 -6.53
C GLY A 40 8.62 15.33 -6.25
N GLY A 41 7.39 14.84 -6.40
CA GLY A 41 7.06 13.41 -6.26
C GLY A 41 6.62 12.96 -4.87
N LEU A 42 6.60 13.86 -3.88
CA LEU A 42 6.15 13.56 -2.52
C LEU A 42 4.63 13.34 -2.48
N LEU A 43 4.17 12.29 -1.81
CA LEU A 43 2.75 12.08 -1.51
C LEU A 43 2.19 13.25 -0.71
N TRP A 44 1.02 13.74 -1.11
CA TRP A 44 0.44 14.97 -0.62
C TRP A 44 -1.08 14.85 -0.45
N TRP A 45 -1.56 15.13 0.77
CA TRP A 45 -2.99 15.04 1.11
C TRP A 45 -3.65 16.40 1.28
N GLN A 46 -2.96 17.36 1.91
CA GLN A 46 -3.51 18.67 2.24
C GLN A 46 -2.40 19.71 2.40
N ASP A 47 -2.76 20.99 2.32
CA ASP A 47 -1.88 22.12 2.58
C ASP A 47 -1.41 22.15 4.05
N GLY A 48 -0.20 22.67 4.29
CA GLY A 48 0.35 22.84 5.65
C GLY A 48 0.71 21.54 6.37
N ASN A 49 0.85 20.43 5.64
CA ASN A 49 1.06 19.11 6.21
C ASN A 49 2.55 18.84 6.56
N ASN A 50 2.82 18.58 7.83
CA ASN A 50 4.15 18.33 8.38
C ASN A 50 4.62 16.87 8.18
N LEU A 51 4.72 16.38 6.94
CA LEU A 51 5.21 15.02 6.58
C LEU A 51 4.56 13.83 7.33
N GLN A 52 3.56 14.07 8.19
CA GLN A 52 2.99 13.07 9.08
C GLN A 52 2.27 11.98 8.29
N TYR A 53 1.48 12.39 7.31
CA TYR A 53 0.72 11.48 6.44
C TYR A 53 1.64 10.71 5.50
N THR A 54 2.65 11.39 4.95
CA THR A 54 3.66 10.75 4.10
C THR A 54 4.41 9.68 4.88
N SER A 55 4.88 10.00 6.09
CA SER A 55 5.60 9.05 6.96
C SER A 55 4.73 7.88 7.41
N ALA A 56 3.44 8.10 7.70
CA ALA A 56 2.52 7.03 8.02
C ALA A 56 2.26 6.12 6.81
N ALA A 57 2.11 6.70 5.62
CA ALA A 57 1.92 5.95 4.38
C ALA A 57 3.15 5.10 4.04
N THR A 58 4.37 5.64 4.19
CA THR A 58 5.60 4.88 3.96
C THR A 58 5.75 3.71 4.91
N PHE A 59 5.41 3.91 6.19
CA PHE A 59 5.37 2.82 7.16
C PHE A 59 4.40 1.71 6.74
N ILE A 60 3.17 2.06 6.33
CA ILE A 60 2.17 1.09 5.86
C ILE A 60 2.68 0.32 4.63
N LEU A 61 3.29 1.02 3.67
CA LEU A 61 3.85 0.42 2.46
C LEU A 61 4.94 -0.62 2.78
N VAL A 62 5.89 -0.27 3.65
CA VAL A 62 6.98 -1.15 4.05
C VAL A 62 6.46 -2.33 4.88
N ALA A 63 5.53 -2.10 5.82
CA ALA A 63 4.93 -3.15 6.61
C ALA A 63 4.19 -4.17 5.72
N TYR A 64 3.40 -3.69 4.77
CA TYR A 64 2.67 -4.56 3.85
C TYR A 64 3.59 -5.28 2.87
N ALA A 65 4.68 -4.65 2.40
CA ALA A 65 5.72 -5.32 1.64
C ALA A 65 6.32 -6.51 2.41
N GLY A 66 6.60 -6.32 3.71
CA GLY A 66 7.05 -7.39 4.60
C GLY A 66 6.03 -8.52 4.71
N TYR A 67 4.73 -8.18 4.82
CA TYR A 67 3.66 -9.18 4.82
C TYR A 67 3.63 -10.01 3.54
N LEU A 68 3.64 -9.38 2.37
CA LEU A 68 3.67 -10.07 1.07
C LEU A 68 4.90 -10.97 0.94
N ALA A 69 6.07 -10.51 1.38
CA ALA A 69 7.30 -11.30 1.34
C ALA A 69 7.25 -12.52 2.30
N SER A 70 6.69 -12.35 3.50
CA SER A 70 6.59 -13.41 4.51
C SER A 70 5.56 -14.49 4.18
N ALA A 71 4.62 -14.20 3.28
CA ALA A 71 3.52 -15.10 2.92
C ALA A 71 3.93 -16.24 1.96
N GLY A 72 5.24 -16.54 1.84
CA GLY A 72 5.74 -17.79 1.25
C GLY A 72 5.43 -18.01 -0.23
N GLY A 73 5.45 -16.94 -1.04
CA GLY A 73 5.11 -17.02 -2.47
C GLY A 73 3.71 -16.50 -2.81
N ALA A 74 3.09 -15.72 -1.91
CA ALA A 74 1.87 -14.99 -2.23
C ALA A 74 2.02 -14.18 -3.52
N PRO A 75 0.98 -14.17 -4.38
CA PRO A 75 1.02 -13.40 -5.62
C PRO A 75 1.24 -11.91 -5.32
N PRO A 76 1.81 -11.15 -6.26
CA PRO A 76 1.93 -9.71 -6.12
C PRO A 76 0.54 -9.08 -5.86
N LEU A 77 0.54 -7.96 -5.14
CA LEU A 77 -0.66 -7.19 -4.88
C LEU A 77 -1.30 -6.79 -6.22
N GLN A 78 -2.57 -7.11 -6.41
CA GLN A 78 -3.28 -6.76 -7.64
C GLN A 78 -3.93 -5.40 -7.47
N CYS A 79 -3.41 -4.42 -8.21
CA CYS A 79 -3.98 -3.07 -8.27
C CYS A 79 -4.65 -2.84 -9.64
N PRO A 80 -5.61 -1.89 -9.73
CA PRO A 80 -6.21 -1.49 -11.01
C PRO A 80 -5.18 -1.11 -12.09
N GLY A 81 -4.09 -0.43 -11.71
CA GLY A 81 -2.97 -0.05 -12.58
C GLY A 81 -1.90 -1.12 -12.78
N GLY A 82 -2.18 -2.38 -12.41
CA GLY A 82 -1.29 -3.53 -12.59
C GLY A 82 -0.71 -4.09 -11.29
N ALA A 83 -0.10 -5.27 -11.39
CA ALA A 83 0.46 -5.97 -10.24
C ALA A 83 1.61 -5.19 -9.58
N ALA A 84 1.68 -5.20 -8.25
CA ALA A 84 2.70 -4.53 -7.45
C ALA A 84 3.47 -5.56 -6.59
N LYS A 85 4.79 -5.59 -6.77
CA LYS A 85 5.68 -6.50 -6.02
C LYS A 85 6.12 -5.88 -4.70
N PRO A 86 6.50 -6.68 -3.68
CA PRO A 86 7.02 -6.14 -2.41
C PRO A 86 8.17 -5.15 -2.60
N THR A 87 9.09 -5.44 -3.52
CA THR A 87 10.23 -4.57 -3.85
C THR A 87 9.80 -3.22 -4.41
N GLU A 88 8.69 -3.17 -5.15
CA GLU A 88 8.13 -1.93 -5.69
C GLU A 88 7.55 -1.06 -4.58
N LEU A 89 6.83 -1.66 -3.62
CA LEU A 89 6.32 -0.94 -2.44
C LEU A 89 7.46 -0.33 -1.62
N VAL A 90 8.53 -1.09 -1.39
CA VAL A 90 9.73 -0.60 -0.67
C VAL A 90 10.44 0.50 -1.45
N HIS A 91 10.62 0.34 -2.76
CA HIS A 91 11.24 1.35 -3.60
C HIS A 91 10.44 2.66 -3.60
N PHE A 92 9.11 2.56 -3.72
CA PHE A 92 8.25 3.73 -3.65
C PHE A 92 8.29 4.41 -2.27
N ALA A 93 8.29 3.64 -1.19
CA ALA A 93 8.40 4.18 0.16
C ALA A 93 9.74 4.92 0.41
N ARG A 94 10.83 4.48 -0.21
CA ARG A 94 12.14 5.17 -0.13
C ARG A 94 12.17 6.52 -0.86
N SER A 95 11.27 6.73 -1.82
CA SER A 95 11.19 7.97 -2.58
C SER A 95 10.32 9.03 -1.91
N GLN A 96 9.78 8.73 -0.73
CA GLN A 96 8.93 9.61 0.08
C GLN A 96 9.74 10.13 1.27
#